data_AF-B2A1D4-F1
#
_entry.id   AF-B2A1D4-F1
#
_cell.length_a   1.000
_cell.length_b   1.000
_cell.length_c   1.000
_cell.angle_alpha   90.00
_cell.angle_beta   90.00
_cell.angle_gamma   90.00
#
_symmetry.space_group_name_H-M   'P 1'
#
loop_
_entity.id
_entity.type
_entity.pdbx_description
1 polymer ?
#
loop_
_entity_poly.entity_id
_entity_poly.type
_entity_poly.pdbx_seq_one_letter_code
_entity_poly.pdbx_strand_id
1 'polypeptide(L)'
;MDRNQELEYRGKLRKIMNRYLDKSRKFCEKYSVPDGLLDIMTFVYTDNNIPSELLYSAKLFNDFDYFVFSKSTKTLHAIRALLNEQDYHFDEDIMMLVRSIFEGHLFSRYFRDKIDDDQNREELIEEFIRSPIGVITDYFSLKRNKVIDQNSNLVAERKGPSKVKQGKDENYYYYFYSYLCEFTHSNFGTMKHYFNGTHFIYDKQNLLLEPVLFSVFAFTKVFEGIATVQGENFETFHVEKSYYELVYDALDLQAEIFDYLIDKYKNSEPDKLDWIIQLYLSEGNPKGRNDKMVKMMGKMKNSLYEEIGSLKKNKQDNNGYLIRQYPYWD
;
A
#
# COMPACT_ATOMS: atom_id res chain seq x y z
N MET A 1 17.01 -21.72 12.16
CA MET A 1 15.67 -21.58 11.55
C MET A 1 15.71 -22.08 10.11
N ASP A 2 14.62 -22.67 9.65
CA ASP A 2 14.59 -23.50 8.44
C ASP A 2 14.30 -22.68 7.17
N ARG A 3 15.27 -22.62 6.26
CA ARG A 3 15.13 -22.01 4.93
C ARG A 3 13.98 -22.62 4.12
N ASN A 4 13.63 -23.89 4.38
CA ASN A 4 12.49 -24.54 3.72
C ASN A 4 11.16 -23.90 4.12
N GLN A 5 11.01 -23.49 5.37
CA GLN A 5 9.80 -22.82 5.85
C GLN A 5 9.61 -21.45 5.18
N GLU A 6 10.69 -20.69 4.98
CA GLU A 6 10.62 -19.42 4.24
C GLU A 6 10.21 -19.62 2.78
N LEU A 7 10.73 -20.65 2.13
CA LEU A 7 10.35 -20.99 0.75
C LEU A 7 8.89 -21.42 0.66
N GLU A 8 8.38 -22.17 1.65
CA GLU A 8 6.98 -22.54 1.74
C GLU A 8 6.08 -21.29 1.88
N TYR A 9 6.39 -20.41 2.83
CA TYR A 9 5.65 -19.16 3.02
C TYR A 9 5.72 -18.24 1.81
N ARG A 10 6.89 -18.13 1.17
CA ARG A 10 7.07 -17.41 -0.08
C ARG A 10 6.15 -17.97 -1.17
N GLY A 11 6.04 -19.30 -1.26
CA GLY A 11 5.12 -19.97 -2.17
C GLY A 11 3.65 -19.64 -1.89
N LYS A 12 3.23 -19.69 -0.61
CA LYS A 12 1.86 -19.33 -0.18
C LYS A 12 1.54 -17.87 -0.49
N LEU A 13 2.45 -16.92 -0.18
CA LEU A 13 2.24 -15.51 -0.49
C LEU A 13 2.18 -15.23 -2.00
N ARG A 14 2.99 -15.91 -2.82
CA ARG A 14 2.89 -15.79 -4.29
C ARG A 14 1.55 -16.29 -4.82
N LYS A 15 0.97 -17.34 -4.21
CA LYS A 15 -0.40 -17.78 -4.54
C LYS A 15 -1.44 -16.70 -4.20
N ILE A 16 -1.36 -16.08 -3.03
CA ILE A 16 -2.24 -14.95 -2.65
C ILE A 16 -2.06 -13.78 -3.62
N MET A 17 -0.82 -13.38 -3.92
CA MET A 17 -0.52 -12.32 -4.88
C MET A 17 -1.13 -12.59 -6.27
N ASN A 18 -1.04 -13.82 -6.77
CA ASN A 18 -1.65 -14.19 -8.04
C ASN A 18 -3.19 -14.15 -8.00
N ARG A 19 -3.80 -14.59 -6.89
CA ARG A 19 -5.25 -14.48 -6.69
C ARG A 19 -5.69 -13.02 -6.65
N TYR A 20 -4.94 -12.15 -5.98
CA TYR A 20 -5.17 -10.70 -5.98
C TYR A 20 -5.12 -10.12 -7.38
N LEU A 21 -4.06 -10.40 -8.15
CA LEU A 21 -3.95 -9.94 -9.53
C LEU A 21 -5.12 -10.40 -10.42
N ASP A 22 -5.59 -11.64 -10.24
CA ASP A 22 -6.73 -12.13 -11.00
C ASP A 22 -8.04 -11.41 -10.65
N LYS A 23 -8.31 -11.25 -9.35
CA LYS A 23 -9.50 -10.56 -8.85
C LYS A 23 -9.49 -9.07 -9.16
N SER A 24 -8.34 -8.42 -9.03
CA SER A 24 -8.19 -7.00 -9.30
C SER A 24 -8.37 -6.66 -10.77
N ARG A 25 -7.87 -7.49 -11.71
CA ARG A 25 -8.14 -7.29 -13.14
C ARG A 25 -9.64 -7.33 -13.44
N LYS A 26 -10.32 -8.37 -12.96
CA LYS A 26 -11.78 -8.51 -13.11
C LYS A 26 -12.53 -7.36 -12.46
N PHE A 27 -12.04 -6.85 -11.33
CA PHE A 27 -12.65 -5.71 -10.65
C PHE A 27 -12.52 -4.44 -11.50
N CYS A 28 -11.31 -4.13 -11.98
CA CYS A 28 -11.06 -3.00 -12.87
C CYS A 28 -11.89 -3.06 -14.16
N GLU A 29 -12.06 -4.25 -14.74
CA GLU A 29 -12.79 -4.44 -16.01
C GLU A 29 -14.31 -4.33 -15.86
N LYS A 30 -14.87 -4.63 -14.67
CA LYS A 30 -16.32 -4.76 -14.48
C LYS A 30 -16.95 -3.72 -13.55
N TYR A 31 -16.22 -3.29 -12.54
CA TYR A 31 -16.81 -2.53 -11.41
C TYR A 31 -16.19 -1.14 -11.24
N SER A 32 -14.94 -0.93 -11.69
CA SER A 32 -14.25 0.37 -11.58
C SER A 32 -14.72 1.41 -12.60
N VAL A 33 -16.01 1.76 -12.55
CA VAL A 33 -16.62 2.79 -13.42
C VAL A 33 -16.41 4.17 -12.80
N PRO A 34 -15.81 5.14 -13.52
CA PRO A 34 -15.54 6.47 -12.96
C PRO A 34 -16.76 7.38 -13.09
N ASP A 35 -17.80 7.12 -12.29
CA ASP A 35 -19.09 7.81 -12.38
C ASP A 35 -18.97 9.33 -12.26
N GLY A 36 -18.08 9.85 -11.42
CA GLY A 36 -17.91 11.30 -11.24
C GLY A 36 -17.39 11.98 -12.52
N LEU A 37 -16.37 11.40 -13.13
CA LEU A 37 -15.80 11.88 -14.39
C LEU A 37 -16.76 11.66 -15.57
N LEU A 38 -17.53 10.57 -15.59
CA LEU A 38 -18.55 10.33 -16.62
C LEU A 38 -19.67 11.38 -16.57
N ASP A 39 -20.13 11.75 -15.36
CA ASP A 39 -21.09 12.84 -15.19
C ASP A 39 -20.53 14.15 -15.77
N ILE A 40 -19.27 14.49 -15.45
CA ILE A 40 -18.60 15.68 -15.99
C ILE A 40 -18.50 15.63 -17.53
N MET A 41 -18.04 14.50 -18.09
CA MET A 41 -17.88 14.33 -19.54
C MET A 41 -19.21 14.48 -20.29
N THR A 42 -20.29 13.97 -19.72
CA THR A 42 -21.63 14.05 -20.31
C THR A 42 -22.07 15.51 -20.45
N PHE A 43 -21.90 16.31 -19.38
CA PHE A 43 -22.26 17.74 -19.40
C PHE A 43 -21.39 18.58 -20.33
N VAL A 44 -20.08 18.29 -20.40
CA VAL A 44 -19.19 18.97 -21.36
C VAL A 44 -19.66 18.72 -22.80
N TYR A 45 -20.09 17.49 -23.10
CA TYR A 45 -20.55 17.13 -24.43
C TYR A 45 -21.89 17.80 -24.81
N THR A 46 -22.81 17.96 -23.84
CA THR A 46 -24.15 18.53 -24.09
C THR A 46 -24.17 20.05 -24.06
N ASP A 47 -23.48 20.66 -23.09
CA ASP A 47 -23.68 22.07 -22.72
C ASP A 47 -22.39 22.90 -22.80
N ASN A 48 -21.24 22.27 -23.10
CA ASN A 48 -19.90 22.90 -23.15
C ASN A 48 -19.57 23.72 -21.87
N ASN A 49 -20.12 23.30 -20.73
CA ASN A 49 -19.89 23.89 -19.42
C ASN A 49 -20.01 22.79 -18.34
N ILE A 50 -19.34 22.99 -17.21
CA ILE A 50 -19.36 22.05 -16.07
C ILE A 50 -19.97 22.77 -14.87
N PRO A 51 -21.16 22.38 -14.41
CA PRO A 51 -21.75 22.90 -13.18
C PRO A 51 -20.85 22.64 -11.95
N SER A 52 -20.84 23.57 -10.99
CA SER A 52 -19.96 23.50 -9.81
C SER A 52 -20.24 22.25 -8.96
N GLU A 53 -21.50 21.83 -8.89
CA GLU A 53 -21.94 20.63 -8.17
C GLU A 53 -21.37 19.33 -8.75
N LEU A 54 -21.10 19.28 -10.06
CA LEU A 54 -20.46 18.13 -10.70
C LEU A 54 -18.94 18.21 -10.58
N LEU A 55 -18.39 19.42 -10.74
CA LEU A 55 -16.97 19.69 -10.59
C LEU A 55 -16.43 19.28 -9.22
N TYR A 56 -17.26 19.42 -8.17
CA TYR A 56 -16.94 19.06 -6.81
C TYR A 56 -17.86 17.96 -6.25
N SER A 57 -18.32 17.05 -7.12
CA SER A 57 -19.19 15.94 -6.70
C SER A 57 -18.48 14.99 -5.74
N ALA A 58 -19.19 14.53 -4.71
CA ALA A 58 -18.69 13.47 -3.83
C ALA A 58 -18.34 12.19 -4.61
N LYS A 59 -19.04 11.89 -5.72
CA LYS A 59 -18.79 10.69 -6.55
C LYS A 59 -17.35 10.56 -7.03
N LEU A 60 -16.61 11.67 -7.13
CA LEU A 60 -15.20 11.68 -7.49
C LEU A 60 -14.30 10.88 -6.52
N PHE A 61 -14.79 10.53 -5.32
CA PHE A 61 -14.05 9.62 -4.43
C PHE A 61 -13.93 8.20 -4.98
N ASN A 62 -15.00 7.67 -5.59
CA ASN A 62 -14.95 6.36 -6.24
C ASN A 62 -13.93 6.39 -7.39
N ASP A 63 -13.93 7.45 -8.18
CA ASP A 63 -12.99 7.62 -9.28
C ASP A 63 -11.54 7.64 -8.79
N PHE A 64 -11.27 8.35 -7.70
CA PHE A 64 -9.94 8.40 -7.10
C PHE A 64 -9.51 7.04 -6.53
N ASP A 65 -10.41 6.34 -5.86
CA ASP A 65 -10.18 4.98 -5.37
C ASP A 65 -9.89 4.02 -6.52
N TYR A 66 -10.72 4.00 -7.56
CA TYR A 66 -10.54 3.14 -8.72
C TYR A 66 -9.26 3.46 -9.49
N PHE A 67 -8.85 4.72 -9.55
CA PHE A 67 -7.53 5.11 -10.05
C PHE A 67 -6.39 4.52 -9.20
N VAL A 68 -6.45 4.68 -7.87
CA VAL A 68 -5.47 4.12 -6.93
C VAL A 68 -5.41 2.61 -7.03
N PHE A 69 -6.55 1.93 -7.09
CA PHE A 69 -6.67 0.48 -7.22
C PHE A 69 -6.07 -0.01 -8.53
N SER A 70 -6.39 0.64 -9.65
CA SER A 70 -5.86 0.30 -10.98
C SER A 70 -4.35 0.48 -11.05
N LYS A 71 -3.83 1.62 -10.56
CA LYS A 71 -2.40 1.89 -10.47
C LYS A 71 -1.69 0.86 -9.58
N SER A 72 -2.25 0.57 -8.40
CA SER A 72 -1.69 -0.41 -7.46
C SER A 72 -1.67 -1.81 -8.05
N THR A 73 -2.69 -2.18 -8.83
CA THR A 73 -2.76 -3.48 -9.52
C THR A 73 -1.66 -3.61 -10.56
N LYS A 74 -1.41 -2.54 -11.34
CA LYS A 74 -0.27 -2.49 -12.27
C LYS A 74 1.08 -2.58 -11.55
N THR A 75 1.24 -1.90 -10.42
CA THR A 75 2.44 -1.99 -9.60
C THR A 75 2.64 -3.41 -9.04
N LEU A 76 1.58 -4.08 -8.59
CA LEU A 76 1.66 -5.47 -8.14
C LEU A 76 2.05 -6.42 -9.28
N HIS A 77 1.59 -6.17 -10.51
CA HIS A 77 2.05 -6.90 -11.70
C HIS A 77 3.57 -6.75 -11.92
N ALA A 78 4.09 -5.53 -11.79
CA ALA A 78 5.53 -5.28 -11.90
C ALA A 78 6.32 -6.00 -10.79
N ILE A 79 5.87 -5.92 -9.54
CA ILE A 79 6.45 -6.66 -8.41
C ILE A 79 6.49 -8.17 -8.71
N ARG A 80 5.38 -8.74 -9.19
CA ARG A 80 5.34 -10.16 -9.56
C ARG A 80 6.36 -10.50 -10.63
N ALA A 81 6.54 -9.64 -11.64
CA ALA A 81 7.53 -9.86 -12.69
C ALA A 81 8.95 -9.87 -12.10
N LEU A 82 9.29 -8.89 -11.27
CA LEU A 82 10.59 -8.81 -10.59
C LEU A 82 10.86 -10.03 -9.67
N LEU A 83 9.84 -10.51 -8.96
CA LEU A 83 9.93 -11.72 -8.13
C LEU A 83 10.16 -13.02 -8.93
N ASN A 84 9.87 -13.00 -10.22
CA ASN A 84 10.02 -14.12 -11.13
C ASN A 84 11.31 -14.05 -11.95
N GLU A 85 12.05 -12.94 -11.87
CA GLU A 85 13.30 -12.77 -12.59
C GLU A 85 14.34 -13.76 -12.05
N GLN A 86 15.08 -14.38 -12.97
CA GLN A 86 16.01 -15.46 -12.64
C GLN A 86 17.45 -14.98 -12.56
N ASP A 87 17.77 -13.97 -13.36
CA ASP A 87 19.15 -13.50 -13.52
C ASP A 87 19.56 -12.51 -12.42
N TYR A 88 18.59 -11.83 -11.79
CA TYR A 88 18.85 -10.79 -10.81
C TYR A 88 17.85 -10.84 -9.64
N HIS A 89 18.29 -10.39 -8.47
CA HIS A 89 17.46 -10.23 -7.28
C HIS A 89 17.08 -8.77 -7.09
N PHE A 90 15.80 -8.45 -7.28
CA PHE A 90 15.25 -7.09 -7.22
C PHE A 90 14.54 -6.80 -5.89
N ASP A 91 15.04 -7.36 -4.78
CA ASP A 91 14.38 -7.26 -3.47
C ASP A 91 14.20 -5.80 -3.05
N GLU A 92 15.20 -4.96 -3.30
CA GLU A 92 15.23 -3.54 -2.97
C GLU A 92 14.31 -2.70 -3.89
N ASP A 93 14.31 -2.95 -5.20
CA ASP A 93 13.40 -2.30 -6.16
C ASP A 93 11.93 -2.62 -5.85
N ILE A 94 11.65 -3.86 -5.41
CA ILE A 94 10.32 -4.24 -4.94
C ILE A 94 9.91 -3.36 -3.75
N MET A 95 10.79 -3.04 -2.81
CA MET A 95 10.46 -2.13 -1.70
C MET A 95 10.08 -0.73 -2.17
N MET A 96 10.72 -0.23 -3.22
CA MET A 96 10.34 1.05 -3.84
C MET A 96 8.92 0.99 -4.43
N LEU A 97 8.57 -0.12 -5.07
CA LEU A 97 7.23 -0.33 -5.63
C LEU A 97 6.16 -0.52 -4.55
N VAL A 98 6.48 -1.24 -3.47
CA VAL A 98 5.61 -1.39 -2.28
C VAL A 98 5.25 -0.02 -1.71
N ARG A 99 6.21 0.91 -1.65
CA ARG A 99 5.96 2.29 -1.21
C ARG A 99 4.88 2.97 -2.04
N SER A 100 4.90 2.82 -3.36
CA SER A 100 3.88 3.42 -4.22
C SER A 100 2.47 2.87 -3.94
N ILE A 101 2.34 1.57 -3.62
CA ILE A 101 1.05 0.97 -3.26
C ILE A 101 0.60 1.50 -1.89
N PHE A 102 1.51 1.53 -0.92
CA PHE A 102 1.23 2.00 0.43
C PHE A 102 0.82 3.47 0.47
N GLU A 103 1.51 4.35 -0.27
CA GLU A 103 1.09 5.75 -0.41
C GLU A 103 -0.31 5.87 -1.03
N GLY A 104 -0.61 5.05 -2.05
CA GLY A 104 -1.94 4.96 -2.65
C GLY A 104 -3.02 4.65 -1.62
N HIS A 105 -2.81 3.63 -0.77
CA HIS A 105 -3.70 3.29 0.35
C HIS A 105 -3.96 4.50 1.27
N LEU A 106 -2.89 5.16 1.73
CA LEU A 106 -3.02 6.28 2.67
C LEU A 106 -3.84 7.44 2.07
N PHE A 107 -3.57 7.78 0.81
CA PHE A 107 -4.29 8.87 0.14
C PHE A 107 -5.74 8.51 -0.15
N SER A 108 -6.01 7.31 -0.69
CA SER A 108 -7.36 6.82 -0.98
C SER A 108 -8.22 6.79 0.29
N ARG A 109 -7.72 6.19 1.36
CA ARG A 109 -8.42 6.14 2.66
C ARG A 109 -8.71 7.54 3.19
N TYR A 110 -7.72 8.42 3.19
CA TYR A 110 -7.89 9.79 3.67
C TYR A 110 -8.95 10.56 2.88
N PHE A 111 -8.93 10.43 1.55
CA PHE A 111 -9.90 11.08 0.68
C PHE A 111 -11.31 10.57 0.95
N ARG A 112 -11.50 9.25 0.93
CA ARG A 112 -12.78 8.57 1.20
C ARG A 112 -13.36 8.99 2.56
N ASP A 113 -12.56 8.98 3.61
CA ASP A 113 -13.02 9.28 4.98
C ASP A 113 -13.36 10.77 5.20
N LYS A 114 -13.08 11.65 4.23
CA LYS A 114 -13.21 13.11 4.37
C LYS A 114 -14.08 13.77 3.30
N ILE A 115 -14.39 13.10 2.20
CA ILE A 115 -15.08 13.70 1.05
C ILE A 115 -16.55 14.09 1.34
N ASP A 116 -17.20 13.43 2.29
CA ASP A 116 -18.60 13.68 2.64
C ASP A 116 -18.78 14.98 3.43
N ASP A 117 -17.71 15.59 3.93
CA ASP A 117 -17.76 16.90 4.59
C ASP A 117 -17.86 18.02 3.54
N ASP A 118 -19.06 18.56 3.35
CA ASP A 118 -19.37 19.63 2.38
C ASP A 118 -18.43 20.84 2.49
N GLN A 119 -17.96 21.19 3.69
CA GLN A 119 -17.07 22.35 3.88
C GLN A 119 -15.65 22.10 3.37
N ASN A 120 -15.23 20.83 3.29
CA ASN A 120 -13.87 20.42 2.93
C ASN A 120 -13.81 19.75 1.55
N ARG A 121 -14.95 19.41 0.94
CA ARG A 121 -15.01 18.67 -0.33
C ARG A 121 -14.28 19.36 -1.47
N GLU A 122 -14.54 20.66 -1.68
CA GLU A 122 -13.89 21.42 -2.75
C GLU A 122 -12.37 21.45 -2.57
N GLU A 123 -11.88 21.73 -1.35
CA GLU A 123 -10.46 21.73 -1.03
C GLU A 123 -9.82 20.37 -1.30
N LEU A 124 -10.49 19.28 -0.90
CA LEU A 124 -9.99 17.92 -1.14
C LEU A 124 -9.92 17.61 -2.64
N ILE A 125 -10.95 17.94 -3.41
CA ILE A 125 -10.96 17.68 -4.86
C ILE A 125 -9.90 18.52 -5.58
N GLU A 126 -9.71 19.78 -5.17
CA GLU A 126 -8.59 20.59 -5.64
C GLU A 126 -7.25 19.94 -5.30
N GLU A 127 -7.07 19.49 -4.07
CA GLU A 127 -5.82 18.93 -3.60
C GLU A 127 -5.45 17.59 -4.28
N PHE A 128 -6.41 16.66 -4.40
CA PHE A 128 -6.15 15.28 -4.79
C PHE A 128 -6.42 14.97 -6.26
N ILE A 129 -7.26 15.75 -6.93
CA ILE A 129 -7.71 15.48 -8.31
C ILE A 129 -7.28 16.60 -9.24
N ARG A 130 -7.74 17.83 -9.01
CA ARG A 130 -7.56 18.92 -9.98
C ARG A 130 -6.13 19.47 -9.98
N SER A 131 -5.54 19.71 -8.81
CA SER A 131 -4.19 20.26 -8.74
C SER A 131 -3.11 19.31 -9.28
N PRO A 132 -3.17 17.97 -9.08
CA PRO A 132 -2.24 17.06 -9.74
C PRO A 132 -2.41 17.05 -11.26
N ILE A 133 -3.64 17.13 -11.78
CA ILE A 133 -3.90 17.28 -13.23
C ILE A 133 -3.28 18.58 -13.74
N GLY A 134 -3.56 19.71 -13.08
CA GLY A 134 -3.03 21.00 -13.51
C GLY A 134 -1.50 21.08 -13.46
N VAL A 135 -0.86 20.42 -12.50
CA VAL A 135 0.61 20.34 -12.42
C VAL A 135 1.19 19.49 -13.56
N ILE A 136 0.61 18.34 -13.89
CA ILE A 136 1.16 17.49 -14.96
C ILE A 136 0.91 18.07 -16.36
N THR A 137 -0.09 18.92 -16.52
CA THR A 137 -0.39 19.63 -17.78
C THR A 137 0.26 21.02 -17.87
N ASP A 138 1.14 21.38 -16.93
CA ASP A 138 1.80 22.69 -16.84
C ASP A 138 0.83 23.89 -16.76
N TYR A 139 -0.43 23.67 -16.37
CA TYR A 139 -1.38 24.74 -16.06
C TYR A 139 -1.11 25.35 -14.69
N PHE A 140 -0.59 24.55 -13.76
CA PHE A 140 -0.18 24.96 -12.42
C PHE A 140 1.29 24.65 -12.18
N SER A 141 1.93 25.43 -11.30
CA SER A 141 3.30 25.21 -10.85
C SER A 141 3.35 24.70 -9.41
N LEU A 142 4.21 23.72 -9.14
CA LEU A 142 4.46 23.24 -7.78
C LEU A 142 5.68 23.96 -7.18
N LYS A 143 5.47 24.76 -6.14
CA LYS A 143 6.53 25.40 -5.35
C LYS A 143 6.53 24.83 -3.94
N ARG A 144 7.52 23.98 -3.64
CA ARG A 144 7.56 23.17 -2.41
C ARG A 144 6.30 22.29 -2.31
N ASN A 145 5.38 22.60 -1.40
CA ASN A 145 4.10 21.94 -1.21
C ASN A 145 2.91 22.76 -1.71
N LYS A 146 3.13 23.95 -2.28
CA LYS A 146 2.05 24.83 -2.75
C LYS A 146 1.88 24.71 -4.25
N VAL A 147 0.66 24.47 -4.70
CA VAL A 147 0.28 24.51 -6.10
C VAL A 147 -0.27 25.89 -6.41
N ILE A 148 0.32 26.56 -7.38
CA ILE A 148 -0.07 27.92 -7.79
C ILE A 148 -0.48 27.95 -9.25
N ASP A 149 -1.43 28.83 -9.58
CA ASP A 149 -1.83 29.10 -10.96
C ASP A 149 -0.81 29.99 -11.69
N GLN A 150 -1.08 30.27 -12.97
CA GLN A 150 -0.25 31.16 -13.79
C GLN A 150 -0.23 32.62 -13.28
N ASN A 151 -1.24 33.02 -12.51
CA ASN A 151 -1.35 34.34 -11.88
C ASN A 151 -0.71 34.38 -10.47
N SER A 152 -0.04 33.30 -10.05
CA SER A 152 0.54 33.13 -8.71
C SER A 152 -0.47 33.06 -7.55
N ASN A 153 -1.74 32.78 -7.82
CA ASN A 153 -2.72 32.48 -6.79
C ASN A 153 -2.51 31.05 -6.26
N LEU A 154 -2.75 30.86 -4.98
CA LEU A 154 -2.73 29.53 -4.36
C LEU A 154 -3.96 28.74 -4.79
N VAL A 155 -3.75 27.57 -5.40
CA VAL A 155 -4.81 26.63 -5.78
C VAL A 155 -5.01 25.58 -4.69
N ALA A 156 -3.93 24.96 -4.23
CA ALA A 156 -3.98 23.93 -3.20
C ALA A 156 -2.64 23.79 -2.46
N GLU A 157 -2.65 23.16 -1.28
CA GLU A 157 -1.45 22.72 -0.59
C GLU A 157 -1.38 21.19 -0.58
N ARG A 158 -0.40 20.62 -1.30
CA ARG A 158 -0.20 19.18 -1.42
C ARG A 158 0.17 18.56 -0.07
N LYS A 159 -0.66 17.65 0.44
CA LYS A 159 -0.33 16.83 1.61
C LYS A 159 0.63 15.70 1.24
N GLY A 160 1.64 15.50 2.08
CA GLY A 160 2.50 14.32 2.02
C GLY A 160 1.87 13.13 2.75
N PRO A 161 2.38 11.89 2.53
CA PRO A 161 1.85 10.67 3.14
C PRO A 161 1.76 10.73 4.68
N SER A 162 2.66 11.48 5.33
CA SER A 162 2.67 11.65 6.79
C SER A 162 1.49 12.44 7.34
N LYS A 163 0.83 13.26 6.51
CA LYS A 163 -0.32 14.08 6.89
C LYS A 163 -1.67 13.38 6.66
N VAL A 164 -1.66 12.30 5.89
CA VAL A 164 -2.89 11.57 5.48
C VAL A 164 -3.03 10.20 6.15
N LYS A 165 -2.03 9.74 6.91
CA LYS A 165 -2.14 8.52 7.72
C LYS A 165 -3.30 8.64 8.74
N GLN A 166 -4.03 7.54 8.93
CA GLN A 166 -5.21 7.48 9.79
C GLN A 166 -5.27 6.16 10.56
N GLY A 167 -6.03 6.13 11.66
CA GLY A 167 -6.31 4.89 12.39
C GLY A 167 -5.05 4.14 12.82
N LYS A 168 -5.01 2.81 12.62
CA LYS A 168 -3.83 2.02 13.01
C LYS A 168 -2.62 2.25 12.09
N ASP A 169 -2.78 2.92 10.95
CA ASP A 169 -1.66 3.27 10.06
C ASP A 169 -0.64 4.17 10.77
N GLU A 170 -1.11 5.06 11.66
CA GLU A 170 -0.25 5.94 12.47
C GLU A 170 0.79 5.19 13.30
N ASN A 171 0.44 3.99 13.76
CA ASN A 171 1.27 3.22 14.67
C ASN A 171 2.54 2.70 13.98
N TYR A 172 2.40 2.22 12.74
CA TYR A 172 3.50 1.60 11.99
C TYR A 172 4.07 2.51 10.89
N TYR A 173 3.39 3.59 10.51
CA TYR A 173 3.81 4.49 9.43
C TYR A 173 5.28 4.87 9.51
N TYR A 174 5.74 5.45 10.63
CA TYR A 174 7.12 5.93 10.73
C TYR A 174 8.17 4.80 10.74
N TYR A 175 7.78 3.56 11.04
CA TYR A 175 8.67 2.41 10.94
C TYR A 175 8.72 1.92 9.50
N PHE A 176 7.55 1.62 8.93
CA PHE A 176 7.44 1.00 7.61
C PHE A 176 7.76 1.97 6.48
N TYR A 177 7.20 3.18 6.49
CA TYR A 177 7.46 4.17 5.45
C TYR A 177 8.92 4.60 5.41
N SER A 178 9.55 4.79 6.59
CA SER A 178 10.98 5.12 6.66
C SER A 178 11.84 3.98 6.15
N TYR A 179 11.50 2.73 6.49
CA TYR A 179 12.18 1.54 5.95
C TYR A 179 12.08 1.48 4.42
N LEU A 180 10.90 1.71 3.84
CA LEU A 180 10.76 1.74 2.38
C LEU A 180 11.53 2.91 1.73
N CYS A 181 11.59 4.07 2.39
CA CYS A 181 12.37 5.23 1.92
C CYS A 181 13.88 4.94 1.86
N GLU A 182 14.41 4.09 2.73
CA GLU A 182 15.84 3.72 2.75
C GLU A 182 16.29 3.10 1.42
N PHE A 183 15.38 2.45 0.68
CA PHE A 183 15.66 1.84 -0.62
C PHE A 183 15.39 2.76 -1.82
N THR A 184 14.73 3.91 -1.62
CA THR A 184 14.38 4.84 -2.72
C THR A 184 15.56 5.75 -3.12
N HIS A 185 16.49 5.98 -2.21
CA HIS A 185 17.62 6.89 -2.41
C HIS A 185 18.93 6.14 -2.18
N SER A 186 20.01 6.58 -2.84
CA SER A 186 21.36 6.09 -2.55
C SER A 186 21.73 6.42 -1.11
N ASN A 187 21.51 5.46 -0.21
CA ASN A 187 21.70 5.59 1.22
C ASN A 187 22.71 4.55 1.69
N PHE A 188 23.81 4.99 2.30
CA PHE A 188 24.83 4.08 2.80
C PHE A 188 24.32 3.14 3.91
N GLY A 189 23.19 3.46 4.55
CA GLY A 189 22.50 2.56 5.48
C GLY A 189 22.03 1.24 4.86
N THR A 190 21.84 1.19 3.53
CA THR A 190 21.49 -0.05 2.81
C THR A 190 22.72 -0.78 2.26
N MET A 191 23.94 -0.36 2.58
CA MET A 191 25.19 -0.96 2.07
C MET A 191 25.24 -2.48 2.21
N LYS A 192 24.72 -3.04 3.32
CA LYS A 192 24.66 -4.49 3.56
C LYS A 192 23.94 -5.26 2.45
N HIS A 193 23.06 -4.60 1.70
CA HIS A 193 22.36 -5.18 0.57
C HIS A 193 23.23 -5.33 -0.68
N TYR A 194 24.30 -4.56 -0.78
CA TYR A 194 25.17 -4.54 -1.96
C TYR A 194 26.61 -4.95 -1.65
N PHE A 195 26.96 -5.21 -0.39
CA PHE A 195 28.34 -5.49 0.01
C PHE A 195 28.50 -6.93 0.49
N ASN A 196 29.50 -7.64 -0.04
CA ASN A 196 29.82 -9.02 0.36
C ASN A 196 30.97 -9.12 1.38
N GLY A 197 31.49 -7.98 1.86
CA GLY A 197 32.64 -7.92 2.77
C GLY A 197 33.95 -7.50 2.09
N THR A 198 34.01 -7.54 0.75
CA THR A 198 35.21 -7.14 -0.02
C THR A 198 34.89 -6.17 -1.15
N HIS A 199 33.82 -6.43 -1.91
CA HIS A 199 33.42 -5.63 -3.06
C HIS A 199 31.90 -5.40 -3.06
N PHE A 200 31.49 -4.37 -3.81
CA PHE A 200 30.09 -4.15 -4.12
C PHE A 200 29.61 -5.12 -5.21
N ILE A 201 28.44 -5.70 -5.02
CA ILE A 201 27.74 -6.62 -5.91
C ILE A 201 26.29 -6.14 -6.08
N TYR A 202 25.75 -6.35 -7.27
CA TYR A 202 24.41 -5.86 -7.65
C TYR A 202 23.33 -6.95 -7.61
N ASP A 203 23.71 -8.21 -7.48
CA ASP A 203 22.86 -9.40 -7.61
C ASP A 203 22.70 -10.16 -6.28
N LYS A 204 22.94 -9.49 -5.15
CA LYS A 204 22.88 -10.14 -3.84
C LYS A 204 21.44 -10.35 -3.40
N GLN A 205 21.08 -11.59 -3.04
CA GLN A 205 19.81 -11.85 -2.36
C GLN A 205 19.93 -11.53 -0.87
N ASN A 206 19.13 -10.58 -0.38
CA ASN A 206 19.16 -10.17 1.02
C ASN A 206 17.88 -10.48 1.78
N LEU A 207 16.74 -10.53 1.08
CA LEU A 207 15.42 -10.63 1.68
C LEU A 207 14.58 -11.64 0.91
N LEU A 208 14.28 -12.79 1.52
CA LEU A 208 13.55 -13.84 0.82
C LEU A 208 12.03 -13.66 0.91
N LEU A 209 11.54 -13.25 2.08
CA LEU A 209 10.12 -13.30 2.43
C LEU A 209 9.51 -11.90 2.55
N GLU A 210 10.30 -10.95 3.04
CA GLU A 210 9.92 -9.57 3.30
C GLU A 210 9.38 -8.85 2.05
N PRO A 211 10.01 -8.93 0.85
CA PRO A 211 9.51 -8.23 -0.33
C PRO A 211 8.13 -8.72 -0.73
N VAL A 212 7.89 -10.04 -0.64
CA VAL A 212 6.58 -10.63 -0.97
C VAL A 212 5.55 -10.29 0.10
N LEU A 213 5.91 -10.40 1.38
CA LEU A 213 5.02 -10.09 2.50
C LEU A 213 4.57 -8.63 2.47
N PHE A 214 5.50 -7.70 2.30
CA PHE A 214 5.20 -6.27 2.31
C PHE A 214 4.39 -5.85 1.07
N SER A 215 4.61 -6.51 -0.06
CA SER A 215 3.77 -6.35 -1.26
C SER A 215 2.34 -6.80 -1.01
N VAL A 216 2.17 -8.00 -0.44
CA VAL A 216 0.84 -8.53 -0.10
C VAL A 216 0.19 -7.67 0.98
N PHE A 217 0.93 -7.17 1.97
CA PHE A 217 0.44 -6.29 3.02
C PHE A 217 -0.09 -4.98 2.48
N ALA A 218 0.73 -4.22 1.75
CA ALA A 218 0.32 -2.93 1.20
C ALA A 218 -0.85 -3.09 0.22
N PHE A 219 -0.83 -4.14 -0.61
CA PHE A 219 -1.92 -4.40 -1.55
C PHE A 219 -3.20 -4.87 -0.87
N THR A 220 -3.13 -5.67 0.19
CA THR A 220 -4.30 -6.08 0.98
C THR A 220 -5.03 -4.86 1.53
N LYS A 221 -4.30 -3.83 1.98
CA LYS A 221 -4.89 -2.59 2.49
C LYS A 221 -5.69 -1.83 1.43
N VAL A 222 -5.10 -1.64 0.23
CA VAL A 222 -5.80 -1.05 -0.92
C VAL A 222 -7.00 -1.91 -1.33
N PHE A 223 -6.81 -3.24 -1.40
CA PHE A 223 -7.83 -4.14 -1.89
C PHE A 223 -9.04 -4.21 -0.95
N GLU A 224 -8.81 -4.35 0.35
CA GLU A 224 -9.86 -4.32 1.35
C GLU A 224 -10.58 -2.97 1.35
N GLY A 225 -9.81 -1.88 1.36
CA GLY A 225 -10.35 -0.54 1.44
C GLY A 225 -11.21 -0.15 0.24
N ILE A 226 -11.10 -0.81 -0.90
CA ILE A 226 -11.82 -0.43 -2.13
C ILE A 226 -12.77 -1.55 -2.58
N ALA A 227 -12.27 -2.78 -2.73
CA ALA A 227 -13.04 -3.88 -3.30
C ALA A 227 -13.88 -4.66 -2.26
N THR A 228 -13.86 -4.28 -0.98
CA THR A 228 -14.71 -4.89 0.06
C THR A 228 -15.54 -3.86 0.83
N VAL A 229 -15.77 -2.70 0.22
CA VAL A 229 -16.64 -1.65 0.77
C VAL A 229 -18.10 -1.98 0.48
N GLN A 230 -18.97 -1.69 1.45
CA GLN A 230 -20.41 -1.82 1.30
C GLN A 230 -20.91 -0.85 0.23
N GLY A 231 -21.63 -1.36 -0.76
CA GLY A 231 -22.23 -0.58 -1.84
C GLY A 231 -21.59 -0.81 -3.21
N GLU A 232 -20.50 -1.58 -3.27
CA GLU A 232 -19.92 -2.04 -4.53
C GLU A 232 -20.92 -2.91 -5.32
N ASN A 233 -21.12 -2.59 -6.59
CA ASN A 233 -22.18 -3.18 -7.42
C ASN A 233 -21.73 -4.50 -8.07
N PHE A 234 -21.45 -5.51 -7.23
CA PHE A 234 -21.09 -6.84 -7.70
C PHE A 234 -22.27 -7.53 -8.39
N GLU A 235 -21.99 -8.28 -9.47
CA GLU A 235 -23.01 -9.02 -10.23
C GLU A 235 -23.83 -9.99 -9.36
N THR A 236 -23.19 -10.60 -8.36
CA THR A 236 -23.83 -11.52 -7.41
C THR A 236 -23.13 -11.49 -6.05
N PHE A 237 -23.86 -11.81 -4.99
CA PHE A 237 -23.30 -12.03 -3.65
C PHE A 237 -22.19 -13.10 -3.65
N HIS A 238 -22.26 -14.12 -4.49
CA HIS A 238 -21.21 -15.13 -4.58
C HIS A 238 -19.89 -14.53 -5.09
N VAL A 239 -19.96 -13.64 -6.08
CA VAL A 239 -18.79 -12.92 -6.59
C VAL A 239 -18.24 -12.03 -5.49
N GLU A 240 -19.07 -11.19 -4.88
CA GLU A 240 -18.69 -10.33 -3.77
C GLU A 240 -17.99 -11.13 -2.65
N LYS A 241 -18.64 -12.17 -2.13
CA LYS A 241 -18.13 -13.05 -1.07
C LYS A 241 -16.70 -13.54 -1.34
N SER A 242 -16.39 -13.86 -2.59
CA SER A 242 -15.06 -14.34 -2.98
C SER A 242 -13.95 -13.27 -2.87
N TYR A 243 -14.29 -11.97 -2.91
CA TYR A 243 -13.36 -10.88 -2.61
C TYR A 243 -13.07 -10.82 -1.10
N TYR A 244 -14.12 -10.90 -0.28
CA TYR A 244 -13.99 -10.99 1.19
C TYR A 244 -13.17 -12.21 1.62
N GLU A 245 -13.44 -13.39 1.04
CA GLU A 245 -12.69 -14.63 1.32
C GLU A 245 -11.20 -14.49 1.00
N LEU A 246 -10.84 -13.84 -0.11
CA LEU A 246 -9.44 -13.61 -0.46
C LEU A 246 -8.74 -12.71 0.56
N VAL A 247 -9.41 -11.66 1.04
CA VAL A 247 -8.86 -10.80 2.09
C VAL A 247 -8.66 -11.59 3.38
N TYR A 248 -9.65 -12.38 3.83
CA TYR A 248 -9.49 -13.23 5.01
C TYR A 248 -8.29 -14.17 4.90
N ASP A 249 -8.19 -14.92 3.78
CA ASP A 249 -7.08 -15.85 3.55
C ASP A 249 -5.71 -15.13 3.58
N ALA A 250 -5.66 -13.90 3.04
CA ALA A 250 -4.44 -13.10 3.04
C ALA A 250 -4.09 -12.59 4.44
N LEU A 251 -5.07 -12.13 5.23
CA LEU A 251 -4.83 -11.62 6.58
C LEU A 251 -4.33 -12.72 7.52
N ASP A 252 -4.96 -13.89 7.47
CA ASP A 252 -4.59 -15.07 8.26
C ASP A 252 -3.14 -15.50 7.96
N LEU A 253 -2.80 -15.64 6.67
CA LEU A 253 -1.43 -16.01 6.25
C LEU A 253 -0.40 -14.94 6.64
N GLN A 254 -0.74 -13.66 6.49
CA GLN A 254 0.16 -12.58 6.89
C GLN A 254 0.42 -12.59 8.40
N ALA A 255 -0.60 -12.81 9.22
CA ALA A 255 -0.45 -12.88 10.67
C ALA A 255 0.52 -14.00 11.09
N GLU A 256 0.37 -15.19 10.52
CA GLU A 256 1.26 -16.34 10.72
C GLU A 256 2.71 -16.02 10.33
N ILE A 257 2.90 -15.40 9.16
CA ILE A 257 4.24 -15.06 8.65
C ILE A 257 4.88 -13.93 9.47
N PHE A 258 4.10 -12.95 9.94
CA PHE A 258 4.62 -11.92 10.83
C PHE A 258 5.14 -12.53 12.13
N ASP A 259 4.41 -13.48 12.73
CA ASP A 259 4.90 -14.17 13.94
C ASP A 259 6.21 -14.90 13.68
N TYR A 260 6.30 -15.62 12.57
CA TYR A 260 7.52 -16.28 12.15
C TYR A 260 8.70 -15.30 12.00
N LEU A 261 8.52 -14.21 11.25
CA LEU A 261 9.61 -13.24 11.03
C LEU A 261 9.98 -12.48 12.30
N ILE A 262 9.01 -12.15 13.15
CA ILE A 262 9.27 -11.53 14.45
C ILE A 262 10.15 -12.43 15.32
N ASP A 263 9.82 -13.72 15.41
CA ASP A 263 10.62 -14.68 16.15
C ASP A 263 12.02 -14.84 15.52
N LYS A 264 12.10 -14.88 14.18
CA LYS A 264 13.36 -14.94 13.45
C LYS A 264 14.27 -13.77 13.80
N TYR A 265 13.79 -12.54 13.72
CA TYR A 265 14.61 -11.37 14.02
C TYR A 265 14.98 -11.27 15.50
N LYS A 266 14.10 -11.66 16.43
CA LYS A 266 14.42 -11.72 17.86
C LYS A 266 15.57 -12.67 18.17
N ASN A 267 15.59 -13.82 17.50
CA ASN A 267 16.55 -14.89 17.75
C ASN A 267 17.77 -14.85 16.81
N SER A 268 17.81 -13.90 15.86
CA SER A 268 18.94 -13.75 14.94
C SER A 268 20.09 -13.02 15.63
N GLU A 269 21.28 -13.62 15.55
CA GLU A 269 22.50 -12.96 15.99
C GLU A 269 23.00 -11.96 14.94
N PRO A 270 23.60 -10.82 15.35
CA PRO A 270 24.19 -9.87 14.43
C PRO A 270 25.31 -10.53 13.63
N ASP A 271 25.35 -10.25 12.33
CA ASP A 271 26.45 -10.74 11.52
C ASP A 271 27.69 -9.86 11.66
N LYS A 272 28.79 -10.28 11.02
CA LYS A 272 30.06 -9.56 11.05
C LYS A 272 29.92 -8.11 10.58
N LEU A 273 29.07 -7.85 9.59
CA LEU A 273 28.89 -6.51 9.06
C LEU A 273 28.12 -5.61 10.03
N ASP A 274 27.12 -6.16 10.72
CA ASP A 274 26.40 -5.46 11.79
C ASP A 274 27.37 -5.02 12.91
N TRP A 275 28.31 -5.90 13.30
CA TRP A 275 29.37 -5.56 14.25
C TRP A 275 30.31 -4.46 13.74
N ILE A 276 30.74 -4.53 12.47
CA ILE A 276 31.60 -3.49 11.88
C ILE A 276 30.88 -2.14 11.87
N ILE A 277 29.60 -2.11 11.50
CA ILE A 277 28.78 -0.89 11.51
C ILE A 277 28.66 -0.34 12.93
N GLN A 278 28.37 -1.20 13.91
CA GLN A 278 28.30 -0.79 15.31
C GLN A 278 29.63 -0.16 15.79
N LEU A 279 30.77 -0.75 15.43
CA LEU A 279 32.09 -0.18 15.76
C LEU A 279 32.33 1.15 15.06
N TYR A 280 31.98 1.25 13.77
CA TYR A 280 32.10 2.49 13.00
C TYR A 280 31.27 3.63 13.59
N LEU A 281 30.05 3.34 14.06
CA LEU A 281 29.14 4.32 14.66
C LEU A 281 29.39 4.55 16.16
N SER A 282 30.18 3.70 16.83
CA SER A 282 30.41 3.75 18.29
C SER A 282 29.14 3.63 19.15
N GLU A 283 28.10 2.95 18.66
CA GLU A 283 26.75 2.92 19.25
C GLU A 283 26.52 1.82 20.31
N GLY A 284 27.44 0.86 20.45
CA GLY A 284 27.31 -0.21 21.45
C GLY A 284 26.21 -1.27 21.21
N ASN A 285 25.28 -1.07 20.25
CA ASN A 285 24.17 -2.00 19.98
C ASN A 285 24.16 -2.56 18.54
N PRO A 286 24.74 -3.76 18.30
CA PRO A 286 24.71 -4.39 16.98
C PRO A 286 23.34 -5.01 16.62
N LYS A 287 22.42 -5.17 17.58
CA LYS A 287 21.06 -5.73 17.36
C LYS A 287 20.02 -4.69 16.98
N GLY A 288 20.37 -3.39 16.95
CA GLY A 288 19.42 -2.29 16.73
C GLY A 288 18.58 -2.42 15.45
N ARG A 289 19.13 -3.00 14.37
CA ARG A 289 18.38 -3.29 13.14
C ARG A 289 17.30 -4.35 13.38
N ASN A 290 17.63 -5.45 14.04
CA ASN A 290 16.69 -6.55 14.33
C ASN A 290 15.57 -6.04 15.25
N ASP A 291 15.91 -5.25 16.27
CA ASP A 291 14.93 -4.64 17.17
C ASP A 291 13.95 -3.73 16.42
N LYS A 292 14.45 -2.93 15.46
CA LYS A 292 13.62 -2.09 14.58
C LYS A 292 12.68 -2.93 13.72
N MET A 293 13.17 -4.03 13.14
CA MET A 293 12.35 -4.95 12.33
C MET A 293 11.25 -5.62 13.15
N VAL A 294 11.57 -6.14 14.34
CA VAL A 294 10.61 -6.74 15.27
C VAL A 294 9.51 -5.75 15.64
N LYS A 295 9.89 -4.51 15.98
CA LYS A 295 8.93 -3.46 16.34
C LYS A 295 8.04 -3.06 15.16
N MET A 296 8.63 -2.91 13.98
CA MET A 296 7.88 -2.60 12.75
C MET A 296 6.85 -3.69 12.43
N MET A 297 7.29 -4.95 12.34
CA MET A 297 6.45 -6.09 12.00
C MET A 297 5.36 -6.32 13.04
N GLY A 298 5.66 -6.18 14.34
CA GLY A 298 4.65 -6.30 15.40
C GLY A 298 3.53 -5.27 15.26
N LYS A 299 3.88 -4.02 14.92
CA LYS A 299 2.87 -2.98 14.70
C LYS A 299 2.08 -3.17 13.40
N MET A 300 2.72 -3.64 12.33
CA MET A 300 2.05 -4.00 11.08
C MET A 300 1.07 -5.16 11.28
N LYS A 301 1.49 -6.21 11.99
CA LYS A 301 0.62 -7.35 12.36
C LYS A 301 -0.63 -6.86 13.10
N ASN A 302 -0.48 -5.99 14.09
CA ASN A 302 -1.60 -5.46 14.86
C ASN A 302 -2.58 -4.62 14.02
N SER A 303 -2.11 -4.05 12.90
CA SER A 303 -2.95 -3.29 11.99
C SER A 303 -3.77 -4.17 11.04
N LEU A 304 -3.46 -5.47 10.89
CA LEU A 304 -4.24 -6.39 10.05
C LEU A 304 -5.71 -6.47 10.50
N TYR A 305 -5.96 -6.33 11.80
CA TYR A 305 -7.27 -6.39 12.43
C TYR A 305 -8.00 -5.04 12.51
N GLU A 306 -7.52 -4.01 11.83
CA GLU A 306 -8.30 -2.79 11.61
C GLU A 306 -9.38 -3.05 10.56
N GLU A 307 -10.61 -2.59 10.78
CA GLU A 307 -11.65 -2.57 9.74
C GLU A 307 -11.37 -1.37 8.83
N ILE A 308 -10.94 -1.62 7.59
CA ILE A 308 -10.69 -0.59 6.58
C ILE A 308 -11.82 -0.62 5.53
N GLY A 309 -12.23 -1.82 5.13
CA GLY A 309 -13.46 -2.03 4.36
C GLY A 309 -14.58 -2.54 5.25
N SER A 310 -15.57 -3.20 4.66
CA SER A 310 -16.73 -3.76 5.37
C SER A 310 -16.48 -5.18 5.92
N LEU A 311 -15.25 -5.67 5.83
CA LEU A 311 -14.84 -6.97 6.37
C LEU A 311 -14.78 -6.95 7.91
N LYS A 312 -15.50 -7.86 8.57
CA LYS A 312 -15.53 -7.96 10.04
C LYS A 312 -14.37 -8.80 10.57
N LYS A 313 -13.60 -8.24 11.51
CA LYS A 313 -12.34 -8.85 12.01
C LYS A 313 -12.28 -9.00 13.53
N ASN A 314 -13.44 -9.00 14.18
CA ASN A 314 -13.58 -8.93 15.63
C ASN A 314 -13.58 -10.30 16.34
N LYS A 315 -13.55 -11.41 15.60
CA LYS A 315 -13.59 -12.77 16.17
C LYS A 315 -12.57 -13.68 15.48
N GLN A 316 -11.94 -14.54 16.26
CA GLN A 316 -11.05 -15.59 15.80
C GLN A 316 -11.52 -16.96 16.31
N ASP A 317 -11.20 -18.02 15.57
CA ASP A 317 -11.41 -19.40 16.00
C ASP A 317 -10.32 -19.87 16.98
N ASN A 318 -10.42 -21.12 17.43
CA ASN A 318 -9.46 -21.69 18.40
C ASN A 318 -8.03 -21.83 17.84
N ASN A 319 -7.85 -21.72 16.52
CA ASN A 319 -6.55 -21.78 15.86
C ASN A 319 -5.99 -20.38 15.56
N GLY A 320 -6.70 -19.32 15.95
CA GLY A 320 -6.31 -17.93 15.69
C GLY A 320 -6.70 -17.40 14.31
N TYR A 321 -7.43 -18.17 13.50
CA TYR A 321 -7.93 -17.72 12.20
C TYR A 321 -9.15 -16.85 12.34
N LEU A 322 -9.32 -15.86 11.45
CA LEU A 322 -10.50 -15.00 11.47
C LEU A 322 -11.78 -15.78 11.18
N ILE A 323 -12.81 -15.58 12.01
CA ILE A 323 -14.14 -16.12 11.74
C ILE A 323 -14.75 -15.30 10.59
N ARG A 324 -14.85 -15.94 9.42
CA ARG A 324 -15.40 -15.34 8.20
C ARG A 324 -16.84 -14.89 8.43
N GLN A 325 -17.08 -13.60 8.26
CA GLN A 325 -18.39 -12.97 8.34
C GLN A 325 -18.57 -12.09 7.11
N TYR A 326 -19.72 -12.19 6.47
CA TYR A 326 -20.04 -11.46 5.26
C TYR A 326 -21.20 -10.50 5.54
N PRO A 327 -21.21 -9.30 4.96
CA PRO A 327 -22.40 -8.45 4.98
C PRO A 327 -23.57 -9.28 4.43
N TYR A 328 -24.67 -9.37 5.19
CA TYR A 328 -25.93 -9.89 4.65
C TYR A 328 -26.65 -8.75 3.95
N TRP A 329 -27.05 -8.98 2.71
CA TRP A 329 -27.92 -8.09 1.95
C TRP A 329 -29.34 -8.65 2.07
N ASP A 330 -30.24 -7.89 2.72
CA ASP A 330 -31.68 -8.19 2.76
C ASP A 330 -32.34 -7.91 1.41
#